data_AF-A0A8S3J410-F1
#
_entry.id   AF-A0A8S3J410-F1
#
_cell.length_a   1.000
_cell.length_b   1.000
_cell.length_c   1.000
_cell.angle_alpha   90.00
_cell.angle_beta   90.00
_cell.angle_gamma   90.00
#
_symmetry.space_group_name_H-M   'P 1'
#
loop_
_entity.id
_entity.type
_entity.pdbx_description
1 polymer ?
#
loop_
_entity_poly.entity_id
_entity_poly.type
_entity_poly.pdbx_seq_one_letter_code
_entity_poly.pdbx_strand_id
1 'polypeptide(L)'
;MIKRLDDAARDFGFINLTKWRNVSNDTKNSLVHELVERNLHEVIYHAITVLKLDINVRRGSDGLTPLQIATNAGDHQMCDLLKQLGASKVQSEDASSFLSDEDREKSMNIVWLDLEMTSIVEPEILECAVIITDKNFQILDKGKLFSISL
;
A
#
# COMPACT_ATOMS: atom_id res chain seq x y z
N MET A 1 -13.97 22.44 -12.10
CA MET A 1 -13.23 21.61 -11.12
C MET A 1 -11.83 22.18 -10.84
N ILE A 2 -11.11 22.65 -11.86
CA ILE A 2 -9.81 23.35 -11.74
C ILE A 2 -9.83 24.49 -10.71
N LYS A 3 -10.81 25.41 -10.76
CA LYS A 3 -10.94 26.49 -9.77
C LYS A 3 -10.98 25.98 -8.32
N ARG A 4 -11.66 24.85 -8.06
CA ARG A 4 -11.72 24.26 -6.71
C ARG A 4 -10.37 23.69 -6.28
N LEU A 5 -9.59 23.17 -7.23
CA LEU A 5 -8.22 22.72 -6.97
C LEU A 5 -7.29 23.91 -6.66
N ASP A 6 -7.41 25.00 -7.41
CA ASP A 6 -6.63 26.22 -7.15
C ASP A 6 -7.00 26.88 -5.83
N ASP A 7 -8.29 26.92 -5.50
CA ASP A 7 -8.78 27.40 -4.21
C ASP A 7 -8.25 26.52 -3.08
N ALA A 8 -8.30 25.19 -3.24
CA ALA A 8 -7.69 24.26 -2.26
C ALA A 8 -6.17 24.46 -2.14
N ALA A 9 -5.46 24.70 -3.23
CA ALA A 9 -4.01 24.98 -3.19
C ALA A 9 -3.68 26.26 -2.44
N ARG A 10 -4.54 27.27 -2.56
CA ARG A 10 -4.43 28.54 -1.85
C ARG A 10 -4.74 28.38 -0.36
N ASP A 11 -5.82 27.68 -0.03
CA ASP A 11 -6.36 27.61 1.32
C ASP A 11 -5.55 26.66 2.21
N PHE A 12 -5.17 25.49 1.67
CA PHE A 12 -4.42 24.48 2.42
C PHE A 12 -2.92 24.57 2.21
N GLY A 13 -2.47 25.25 1.17
CA GLY A 13 -1.06 25.35 0.80
C GLY A 13 -0.54 24.14 0.03
N PHE A 14 0.44 24.39 -0.84
CA PHE A 14 1.01 23.40 -1.74
C PHE A 14 1.61 22.17 -1.03
N ILE A 15 2.29 22.36 0.10
CA ILE A 15 2.92 21.27 0.87
C ILE A 15 1.86 20.29 1.41
N ASN A 16 0.70 20.80 1.82
CA ASN A 16 -0.36 19.95 2.35
C ASN A 16 -1.05 19.18 1.22
N LEU A 17 -1.21 19.77 0.04
CA LEU A 17 -1.74 19.06 -1.14
C LEU A 17 -0.86 17.89 -1.58
N THR A 18 0.47 18.06 -1.58
CA THR A 18 1.40 16.99 -1.98
C THR A 18 1.43 15.84 -0.97
N LYS A 19 1.29 16.17 0.33
CA LYS A 19 1.23 15.20 1.42
C LYS A 19 -0.15 14.57 1.64
N TRP A 20 -1.22 15.18 1.12
CA TRP A 20 -2.58 14.70 1.32
C TRP A 20 -2.73 13.25 0.83
N ARG A 21 -3.44 12.45 1.62
CA ARG A 21 -3.81 11.07 1.31
C ARG A 21 -5.29 10.90 1.57
N ASN A 22 -5.97 10.18 0.69
CA ASN A 22 -7.37 9.84 0.87
C ASN A 22 -7.48 8.80 2.00
N VAL A 23 -7.99 9.22 3.14
CA VAL A 23 -8.21 8.34 4.31
C VAL A 23 -9.55 7.61 4.26
N SER A 24 -10.40 7.93 3.29
CA SER A 24 -11.71 7.27 3.14
C SER A 24 -11.63 5.97 2.33
N ASN A 25 -10.47 5.61 1.77
CA ASN A 25 -10.24 4.35 1.07
C ASN A 25 -8.96 3.66 1.58
N ASP A 26 -8.94 2.34 1.48
CA ASP A 26 -7.80 1.52 1.95
C ASP A 26 -6.53 1.76 1.13
N THR A 27 -6.69 2.30 -0.08
CA THR A 27 -5.59 2.53 -1.03
C THR A 27 -4.73 3.75 -0.65
N LYS A 28 -5.20 4.62 0.26
CA LYS A 28 -4.48 5.84 0.68
C LYS A 28 -3.99 6.65 -0.52
N ASN A 29 -4.87 6.84 -1.51
CA ASN A 29 -4.54 7.57 -2.73
C ASN A 29 -3.98 8.97 -2.44
N SER A 30 -2.90 9.37 -3.13
CA SER A 30 -2.57 10.81 -3.20
C SER A 30 -3.58 11.54 -4.09
N LEU A 31 -3.53 12.88 -4.11
CA LEU A 31 -4.41 13.68 -4.95
C LEU A 31 -4.30 13.28 -6.43
N VAL A 32 -3.09 13.03 -6.94
CA VAL A 32 -2.89 12.65 -8.35
C VAL A 32 -3.54 11.30 -8.68
N HIS A 33 -3.48 10.34 -7.76
CA HIS A 33 -4.16 9.05 -7.92
C HIS A 33 -5.69 9.22 -7.98
N GLU A 34 -6.28 10.03 -7.10
CA GLU A 34 -7.73 10.32 -7.13
C GLU A 34 -8.17 10.94 -8.45
N LEU A 35 -7.37 11.86 -9.00
CA LEU A 35 -7.68 12.49 -10.28
C LEU A 35 -7.65 11.47 -11.43
N VAL A 36 -6.70 10.52 -11.41
CA VAL A 36 -6.61 9.43 -12.40
C VAL A 36 -7.79 8.48 -12.27
N GLU A 37 -8.09 7.98 -11.07
CA GLU A 37 -9.20 7.03 -10.86
C GLU A 37 -10.56 7.63 -11.22
N ARG A 38 -10.73 8.94 -11.05
CA ARG A 38 -11.95 9.67 -11.44
C ARG A 38 -11.95 10.13 -12.90
N ASN A 39 -10.92 9.79 -13.65
CA ASN A 39 -10.73 10.11 -15.06
C ASN A 39 -10.77 11.61 -15.41
N LEU A 40 -10.18 12.45 -14.55
CA LEU A 40 -10.25 13.91 -14.62
C LEU A 40 -9.09 14.52 -15.43
N HIS A 41 -9.02 14.21 -16.73
CA HIS A 41 -7.96 14.60 -17.66
C HIS A 41 -7.53 16.08 -17.56
N GLU A 42 -8.46 17.02 -17.71
CA GLU A 42 -8.17 18.46 -17.64
C GLU A 42 -7.60 18.91 -16.30
N VAL A 43 -8.08 18.28 -15.22
CA VAL A 43 -7.64 18.61 -13.85
C VAL A 43 -6.24 18.05 -13.61
N ILE A 44 -5.92 16.87 -14.13
CA ILE A 44 -4.56 16.30 -14.10
C ILE A 44 -3.61 17.20 -14.86
N TYR A 45 -3.96 17.60 -16.09
CA TYR A 45 -3.12 18.48 -16.89
C TYR A 45 -2.77 19.75 -16.10
N HIS A 46 -3.77 20.41 -15.51
CA HIS A 46 -3.55 21.59 -14.68
C HIS A 46 -2.70 21.30 -13.42
N ALA A 47 -3.01 20.21 -12.71
CA ALA A 47 -2.32 19.82 -11.49
C ALA A 47 -0.81 19.55 -11.72
N ILE A 48 -0.44 18.94 -12.85
CA ILE A 48 0.96 18.66 -13.18
C ILE A 48 1.65 19.87 -13.79
N THR A 49 1.01 20.58 -14.72
CA THR A 49 1.67 21.68 -15.47
C THR A 49 1.73 22.99 -14.70
N VAL A 50 0.67 23.33 -13.96
CA VAL A 50 0.56 24.60 -13.21
C VAL A 50 0.99 24.40 -11.77
N LEU A 51 0.40 23.43 -11.07
CA LEU A 51 0.72 23.21 -9.66
C LEU A 51 2.02 22.43 -9.46
N LYS A 52 2.60 21.81 -10.49
CA LYS A 52 3.84 21.02 -10.39
C LYS A 52 3.75 19.87 -9.38
N LEU A 53 2.57 19.25 -9.26
CA LEU A 53 2.48 18.01 -8.49
C LEU A 53 3.33 16.91 -9.13
N ASP A 54 3.89 16.05 -8.29
CA ASP A 54 4.68 14.91 -8.74
C ASP A 54 3.80 13.88 -9.44
N ILE A 55 4.04 13.68 -10.74
CA ILE A 55 3.32 12.72 -11.58
C ILE A 55 3.74 11.27 -11.31
N ASN A 56 4.91 11.04 -10.70
CA ASN A 56 5.42 9.72 -10.38
C ASN A 56 5.22 9.35 -8.89
N VAL A 57 4.38 10.12 -8.17
CA VAL A 57 4.06 9.88 -6.77
C VAL A 57 3.59 8.44 -6.58
N ARG A 58 4.13 7.75 -5.58
CA ARG A 58 3.73 6.38 -5.27
C ARG A 58 2.58 6.36 -4.28
N ARG A 59 1.63 5.46 -4.51
CA ARG A 59 0.52 5.22 -3.62
C ARG A 59 0.97 4.53 -2.34
N GLY A 60 0.38 4.91 -1.22
CA GLY A 60 0.79 4.40 0.10
C GLY A 60 0.43 2.95 0.36
N SER A 61 -0.58 2.39 -0.31
CA SER A 61 -1.03 1.00 -0.06
C SER A 61 -0.21 -0.06 -0.79
N ASP A 62 0.16 0.20 -2.03
CA ASP A 62 0.74 -0.79 -2.95
C ASP A 62 1.90 -0.23 -3.79
N GLY A 63 2.27 1.02 -3.57
CA GLY A 63 3.38 1.67 -4.27
C GLY A 63 3.11 1.98 -5.75
N LEU A 64 1.89 1.75 -6.25
CA LEU A 64 1.56 2.01 -7.64
C LEU A 64 1.64 3.51 -7.96
N THR A 65 2.10 3.83 -9.16
CA THR A 65 2.12 5.20 -9.70
C THR A 65 0.82 5.52 -10.43
N PRO A 66 0.49 6.80 -10.68
CA PRO A 66 -0.67 7.20 -11.46
C PRO A 66 -0.72 6.54 -12.84
N LEU A 67 0.44 6.38 -13.51
CA LEU A 67 0.53 5.71 -14.81
C LEU A 67 0.21 4.21 -14.71
N GLN A 68 0.63 3.53 -13.64
CA GLN A 68 0.31 2.12 -13.42
C GLN A 68 -1.18 1.92 -13.14
N ILE A 69 -1.82 2.82 -12.38
CA ILE A 69 -3.28 2.79 -12.18
C ILE A 69 -4.01 2.89 -13.53
N ALA A 70 -3.68 3.90 -14.34
CA ALA A 70 -4.29 4.08 -15.65
C ALA A 70 -4.05 2.87 -16.57
N THR A 71 -2.85 2.28 -16.51
CA THR A 71 -2.51 1.08 -17.29
C THR A 71 -3.33 -0.13 -16.85
N ASN A 72 -3.47 -0.36 -15.53
CA ASN A 72 -4.25 -1.47 -14.98
C ASN A 72 -5.75 -1.33 -15.27
N ALA A 73 -6.25 -0.10 -15.35
CA ALA A 73 -7.62 0.19 -15.75
C ALA A 73 -7.86 0.05 -17.27
N GLY A 74 -6.80 -0.10 -18.07
CA GLY A 74 -6.88 -0.12 -19.53
C GLY A 74 -7.22 1.25 -20.15
N ASP A 75 -7.06 2.35 -19.40
CA ASP A 75 -7.38 3.70 -19.88
C ASP A 75 -6.23 4.25 -20.73
N HIS A 76 -6.30 3.98 -22.04
CA HIS A 76 -5.28 4.42 -22.99
C HIS A 76 -5.17 5.94 -23.10
N GLN A 77 -6.28 6.67 -23.01
CA GLN A 77 -6.27 8.14 -23.11
C GLN A 77 -5.56 8.75 -21.91
N MET A 78 -5.87 8.27 -20.70
CA MET A 78 -5.20 8.71 -19.49
C MET A 78 -3.72 8.32 -19.49
N CYS A 79 -3.39 7.10 -19.97
CA CYS A 79 -2.00 6.67 -20.10
C CYS A 79 -1.20 7.60 -21.01
N ASP A 80 -1.76 7.99 -22.16
CA ASP A 80 -1.06 8.84 -23.11
C ASP A 80 -0.92 10.28 -22.59
N LEU A 81 -1.95 10.81 -21.93
CA LEU A 81 -1.86 12.09 -21.22
C LEU A 81 -0.73 12.08 -20.18
N LEU A 82 -0.69 11.06 -19.32
CA LEU A 82 0.34 10.96 -18.27
C LEU A 82 1.74 10.84 -18.86
N LYS A 83 1.94 10.04 -19.92
CA LYS A 83 3.22 9.94 -20.63
C LYS A 83 3.64 11.27 -21.26
N GLN A 84 2.72 11.98 -21.91
CA GLN A 84 2.97 13.30 -22.48
C GLN A 84 3.39 14.33 -21.42
N LEU A 85 2.85 14.20 -20.21
CA LEU A 85 3.19 15.02 -19.04
C LEU A 85 4.49 14.57 -18.35
N GLY A 86 5.21 13.58 -18.88
CA GLY A 86 6.49 13.11 -18.36
C GLY A 86 6.41 12.01 -17.29
N ALA A 87 5.28 11.30 -17.19
CA ALA A 87 5.20 10.11 -16.35
C ALA A 87 6.20 9.06 -16.85
N SER A 88 7.13 8.67 -15.97
CA SER A 88 8.11 7.65 -16.28
C SER A 88 7.48 6.27 -16.14
N LYS A 89 7.90 5.32 -16.99
CA LYS A 89 7.58 3.91 -16.78
C LYS A 89 8.45 3.40 -15.64
N VAL A 90 8.05 3.71 -14.41
CA VAL A 90 8.74 3.21 -13.22
C VAL A 90 8.58 1.70 -13.25
N GLN A 91 9.69 0.97 -13.32
CA GLN A 91 9.66 -0.48 -13.13
C GLN A 91 9.07 -0.72 -11.75
N SER A 92 8.15 -1.67 -11.62
CA SER A 92 7.74 -2.14 -10.30
C SER A 92 8.97 -2.79 -9.67
N GLU A 93 9.82 -1.99 -9.04
CA GLU A 93 10.62 -2.48 -7.92
C GLU A 93 9.61 -3.07 -6.95
N ASP A 94 9.88 -4.31 -6.53
CA ASP A 94 8.96 -5.15 -5.78
C ASP A 94 8.17 -4.35 -4.74
N ALA A 95 6.89 -4.65 -4.58
CA ALA A 95 6.02 -4.02 -3.57
C ALA A 95 6.64 -4.01 -2.15
N SER A 96 7.62 -4.89 -1.91
CA SER A 96 8.47 -4.97 -0.73
C SER A 96 9.37 -3.75 -0.46
N SER A 97 9.55 -2.85 -1.42
CA SER A 97 10.32 -1.60 -1.27
C SER A 97 9.51 -0.46 -0.62
N PHE A 98 8.17 -0.58 -0.56
CA PHE A 98 7.26 0.51 -0.16
C PHE A 98 6.52 0.30 1.17
N LEU A 99 6.64 -0.89 1.75
CA LEU A 99 6.30 -1.10 3.14
C LEU A 99 7.25 -0.27 4.00
N SER A 100 6.74 0.47 5.00
CA SER A 100 7.61 1.05 6.01
C SER A 100 8.48 -0.05 6.64
N ASP A 101 9.66 0.27 7.18
CA ASP A 101 10.48 -0.77 7.83
C ASP A 101 9.67 -1.54 8.90
N GLU A 102 8.74 -0.85 9.58
CA GLU A 102 7.77 -1.42 10.53
C GLU A 102 6.77 -2.39 9.87
N ASP A 103 6.26 -2.05 8.68
CA ASP A 103 5.35 -2.92 7.92
C ASP A 103 6.10 -4.11 7.29
N ARG A 104 7.37 -3.94 6.89
CA ARG A 104 8.26 -5.02 6.39
C ARG A 104 8.59 -6.02 7.48
N GLU A 105 8.81 -5.54 8.70
CA GLU A 105 9.10 -6.41 9.84
C GLU A 105 7.87 -7.25 10.20
N LYS A 106 6.68 -6.65 10.23
CA LYS A 106 5.44 -7.40 10.53
C LYS A 106 5.04 -8.38 9.43
N SER A 107 5.31 -8.10 8.15
CA SER A 107 4.85 -8.95 7.04
C SER A 107 5.66 -10.25 6.87
N MET A 108 6.76 -10.43 7.61
CA MET A 108 7.61 -11.63 7.53
C MET A 108 7.68 -12.38 8.86
N ASN A 109 6.68 -12.20 9.73
CA ASN A 109 6.59 -13.02 10.92
C ASN A 109 6.30 -14.47 10.56
N ILE A 110 7.02 -15.39 11.20
CA ILE A 110 6.86 -16.84 11.03
C ILE A 110 6.15 -17.36 12.28
N VAL A 111 5.10 -18.15 12.07
CA VAL A 111 4.39 -18.84 13.16
C VAL A 111 4.83 -20.30 13.20
N TRP A 112 5.44 -20.68 14.30
CA TRP A 112 5.81 -22.07 14.60
C TRP A 112 4.72 -22.70 15.45
N LEU A 113 4.31 -23.90 15.06
CA LEU A 113 3.40 -24.74 15.81
C LEU A 113 4.13 -26.04 16.15
N ASP A 114 4.35 -26.24 17.45
CA ASP A 114 4.82 -27.52 17.98
C ASP A 114 3.63 -28.21 18.66
N LEU A 115 3.33 -29.44 18.23
CA LEU A 115 2.14 -30.19 18.63
C LEU A 115 2.53 -31.54 19.21
N GLU A 116 2.04 -31.81 20.41
CA GLU A 116 2.08 -33.16 20.99
C GLU A 116 0.71 -33.82 20.82
N MET A 117 0.70 -35.03 20.26
CA MET A 117 -0.53 -35.76 19.95
C MET A 117 -0.50 -37.16 20.54
N THR A 118 -1.69 -37.70 20.86
CA THR A 118 -1.84 -39.04 21.45
C THR A 118 -1.48 -40.19 20.51
N SER A 119 -1.76 -40.05 19.21
CA SER A 119 -1.82 -41.17 18.27
C SER A 119 -1.81 -40.67 16.81
N ILE A 120 -1.44 -41.53 15.86
CA ILE A 120 -1.61 -41.26 14.41
C ILE A 120 -3.06 -41.52 13.96
N VAL A 121 -3.75 -42.45 14.62
CA VAL A 121 -5.15 -42.83 14.34
C VAL A 121 -6.03 -42.19 15.40
N GLU A 122 -6.90 -41.25 14.99
CA GLU A 122 -7.74 -40.43 15.88
C GLU A 122 -6.91 -39.61 16.89
N PRO A 123 -6.08 -38.66 16.42
CA PRO A 123 -5.23 -37.87 17.28
C PRO A 123 -6.03 -36.90 18.17
N GLU A 124 -5.67 -36.82 19.44
CA GLU A 124 -6.03 -35.74 20.35
C GLU A 124 -4.79 -34.88 20.62
N ILE A 125 -4.96 -33.55 20.68
CA ILE A 125 -3.87 -32.60 20.98
C ILE A 125 -3.69 -32.55 22.50
N LEU A 126 -2.53 -32.99 22.97
CA LEU A 126 -2.17 -32.96 24.39
C LEU A 126 -1.54 -31.61 24.76
N GLU A 127 -0.67 -31.13 23.88
CA GLU A 127 0.04 -29.86 24.03
C GLU A 127 0.14 -29.15 22.69
N CYS A 128 0.05 -27.82 22.74
CA CYS A 128 0.35 -26.95 21.61
C CYS A 128 1.19 -25.76 22.11
N ALA A 129 2.36 -25.59 21.53
CA ALA A 129 3.17 -24.40 21.69
C ALA A 129 3.13 -23.58 20.41
N VAL A 130 2.81 -22.29 20.55
CA VAL A 130 2.83 -21.32 19.46
C VAL A 130 4.00 -20.37 19.68
N ILE A 131 4.90 -20.26 18.72
CA ILE A 131 6.01 -19.30 18.78
C ILE A 131 5.93 -18.41 17.54
N ILE A 132 5.89 -17.09 17.76
CA ILE A 132 5.94 -16.11 16.67
C ILE A 132 7.37 -15.59 16.62
N THR A 133 8.03 -15.70 15.48
CA THR A 133 9.36 -15.13 15.25
C THR A 133 9.33 -14.10 14.14
N ASP A 134 10.34 -13.24 14.09
CA ASP A 134 10.65 -12.46 12.89
C ASP A 134 11.34 -13.34 11.81
N LYS A 135 11.71 -12.73 10.69
CA LYS A 135 12.46 -13.36 9.59
C LYS A 135 13.88 -13.82 9.95
N ASN A 136 14.42 -13.34 11.07
CA ASN A 136 15.75 -13.67 11.57
C ASN A 136 15.68 -14.69 12.72
N PHE A 137 14.52 -15.29 12.95
CA PHE A 137 14.24 -16.23 14.05
C PHE A 137 14.33 -15.62 15.46
N GLN A 138 14.25 -14.30 15.60
CA GLN A 138 14.08 -13.67 16.91
C GLN A 138 12.64 -13.86 17.39
N ILE A 139 12.48 -14.32 18.63
CA ILE A 139 11.17 -14.58 19.23
C ILE A 139 10.48 -13.25 19.54
N LEU A 140 9.30 -13.06 18.95
CA LEU A 140 8.44 -11.89 19.14
C LEU A 140 7.37 -12.15 20.20
N ASP A 141 6.76 -13.34 20.19
CA ASP A 141 5.73 -13.73 21.15
C ASP A 141 5.66 -15.26 21.30
N LYS A 142 5.09 -15.71 22.41
CA LYS A 142 4.81 -17.13 22.69
C LYS A 142 3.39 -17.29 23.22
N GLY A 143 2.62 -18.17 22.59
CA GLY A 143 1.35 -18.64 23.13
C GLY A 143 1.57 -19.40 24.45
N LYS A 144 0.66 -19.24 25.41
CA LYS A 144 0.66 -20.08 26.62
C LYS A 144 0.49 -21.53 26.22
N LEU A 145 1.28 -22.43 26.81
CA LEU A 145 1.05 -23.87 26.76
C LEU A 145 -0.41 -24.16 27.14
N PHE A 146 -1.18 -24.69 26.21
CA PHE A 146 -2.45 -25.32 26.53
C PHE A 146 -2.15 -26.78 26.84
N SER A 147 -1.86 -27.08 28.11
CA SER A 147 -2.03 -28.45 28.58
C SER A 147 -3.52 -28.66 28.73
N ILE A 148 -4.11 -29.41 27.80
CA ILE A 148 -5.48 -29.89 27.96
C ILE A 148 -5.35 -31.10 28.89
N SER A 149 -5.49 -30.87 30.20
CA SER A 149 -5.53 -31.97 31.16
C SER A 149 -6.76 -32.82 30.84
N LEU A 150 -6.54 -34.02 30.27
CA LEU A 150 -7.52 -35.10 30.18
C LEU A 150 -7.70 -35.76 31.56
#